data_AF-A0A383CRB7-F1
#
_entry.id   AF-A0A383CRB7-F1
#
_cell.length_a   1.000
_cell.length_b   1.000
_cell.length_c   1.000
_cell.angle_alpha   90.00
_cell.angle_beta   90.00
_cell.angle_gamma   90.00
#
_symmetry.space_group_name_H-M   'P 1'
#
loop_
_entity.id
_entity.type
_entity.pdbx_description
1 polymer ?
#
loop_
_entity_poly.entity_id
_entity_poly.type
_entity_poly.pdbx_seq_one_letter_code
_entity_poly.pdbx_strand_id
1 'polypeptide(L)'
;MQYCIEEYVNEEFVRNGAKIRQAIDTARGLDMSYLPKKLAGGIADSFDNADTSMLLLTEARRAEVRINDAAVPYRPVHRKVRLIEYQVRQIEDEIQELGRAVQGLSENETIARNEEISALETEKARLTANIPDDWDQVHKEFAEFTKAETNARRKYRRAVDSAYSPIFDLIVLMEANDSFSALEDDLVALRNKLAKGSAPEEMIDPLKALAKQFGAIKGAGDIKSEIGKSRRILGKKSP
;
A
#
# COMPACT_ATOMS: atom_id res chain seq x y z
N MET A 1 2.49 12.75 -8.90
CA MET A 1 2.96 11.67 -9.80
C MET A 1 1.85 10.65 -10.09
N GLN A 2 1.29 9.93 -9.11
CA GLN A 2 0.22 8.94 -9.37
C GLN A 2 -1.08 9.52 -9.97
N TYR A 3 -1.48 10.73 -9.56
CA TYR A 3 -2.69 11.38 -10.10
C TYR A 3 -2.61 11.63 -11.63
N CYS A 4 -1.47 12.10 -12.13
CA CYS A 4 -1.26 12.33 -13.57
C CYS A 4 -1.28 11.04 -14.39
N ILE A 5 -0.84 9.92 -13.79
CA ILE A 5 -0.92 8.60 -14.43
C ILE A 5 -2.38 8.14 -14.51
N GLU A 6 -3.17 8.35 -13.45
CA GLU A 6 -4.59 7.98 -13.45
C GLU A 6 -5.41 8.78 -14.46
N GLU A 7 -5.08 10.07 -14.68
CA GLU A 7 -5.70 10.88 -15.74
C GLU A 7 -5.41 10.33 -17.13
N TYR A 8 -4.13 10.06 -17.42
CA TYR A 8 -3.72 9.45 -18.69
C TYR A 8 -4.41 8.10 -18.93
N VAL A 9 -4.42 7.21 -17.91
CA VAL A 9 -5.07 5.90 -18.03
C VAL A 9 -6.58 6.04 -18.26
N ASN A 10 -7.22 7.03 -17.63
CA ASN A 10 -8.63 7.30 -17.88
C ASN A 10 -8.88 7.73 -19.34
N GLU A 11 -8.04 8.59 -19.91
CA GLU A 11 -8.13 8.96 -21.33
C GLU A 11 -7.98 7.74 -22.25
N GLU A 12 -7.04 6.85 -21.93
CA GLU A 12 -6.84 5.61 -22.66
C GLU A 12 -8.05 4.66 -22.53
N PHE A 13 -8.65 4.53 -21.35
CA PHE A 13 -9.88 3.73 -21.18
C PHE A 13 -11.06 4.31 -21.93
N VAL A 14 -11.21 5.64 -21.98
CA VAL A 14 -12.27 6.30 -22.74
C VAL A 14 -12.07 6.09 -24.24
N ARG A 15 -10.84 6.26 -24.73
CA ARG A 15 -10.52 6.17 -26.16
C ARG A 15 -10.51 4.72 -26.66
N ASN A 16 -9.93 3.81 -25.88
CA ASN A 16 -9.56 2.46 -26.29
C ASN A 16 -10.27 1.35 -25.51
N GLY A 17 -11.24 1.66 -24.64
CA GLY A 17 -11.86 0.69 -23.73
C GLY A 17 -12.47 -0.54 -24.41
N ALA A 18 -13.11 -0.39 -25.56
CA ALA A 18 -13.64 -1.54 -26.32
C ALA A 18 -12.53 -2.47 -26.82
N LYS A 19 -11.43 -1.89 -27.35
CA LYS A 19 -10.26 -2.64 -27.80
C LYS A 19 -9.57 -3.35 -26.64
N ILE A 20 -9.46 -2.70 -25.48
CA ILE A 20 -8.86 -3.29 -24.28
C ILE A 20 -9.70 -4.47 -23.79
N ARG A 21 -11.03 -4.32 -23.69
CA ARG A 21 -11.93 -5.43 -23.31
C ARG A 21 -11.84 -6.61 -24.28
N GLN A 22 -11.86 -6.33 -25.59
CA GLN A 22 -11.69 -7.37 -26.60
C GLN A 22 -10.35 -8.11 -26.46
N ALA A 23 -9.27 -7.39 -26.13
CA ALA A 23 -7.96 -8.01 -25.88
C ALA A 23 -8.00 -8.91 -24.64
N ILE A 24 -8.67 -8.49 -23.56
CA ILE A 24 -8.89 -9.30 -22.36
C ILE A 24 -9.68 -10.57 -22.71
N ASP A 25 -10.78 -10.45 -23.47
CA ASP A 25 -11.59 -11.60 -23.89
C ASP A 25 -10.81 -12.58 -24.77
N THR A 26 -9.99 -12.05 -25.67
CA THR A 26 -9.08 -12.86 -26.50
C THR A 26 -8.08 -13.61 -25.63
N ALA A 27 -7.50 -12.94 -24.63
CA ALA A 27 -6.55 -13.54 -23.71
C ALA A 27 -7.19 -14.62 -22.81
N ARG A 28 -8.46 -14.46 -22.44
CA ARG A 28 -9.23 -15.50 -21.72
C ARG A 28 -9.43 -16.77 -22.54
N GLY A 29 -9.43 -16.67 -23.86
CA GLY A 29 -9.56 -17.80 -24.78
C GLY A 29 -8.28 -18.61 -24.97
N LEU A 30 -7.15 -18.18 -24.38
CA LEU A 30 -5.89 -18.92 -24.44
C LEU A 30 -6.02 -20.25 -23.70
N ASP A 31 -5.50 -21.33 -24.28
CA ASP A 31 -5.40 -22.60 -23.58
C ASP A 31 -4.39 -22.47 -22.44
N MET A 32 -4.85 -22.69 -21.21
CA MET A 32 -4.05 -22.64 -19.98
C MET A 32 -4.03 -24.01 -19.28
N SER A 33 -4.49 -25.07 -19.94
CA SER A 33 -4.62 -26.42 -19.36
C SER A 33 -3.28 -27.02 -18.91
N TYR A 34 -2.16 -26.57 -19.49
CA TYR A 34 -0.81 -26.99 -19.14
C TYR A 34 -0.27 -26.29 -17.88
N LEU A 35 -0.93 -25.24 -17.38
CA LEU A 35 -0.49 -24.54 -16.18
C LEU A 35 -0.96 -25.26 -14.90
N PRO A 36 -0.13 -25.27 -13.84
CA PRO A 36 -0.57 -25.66 -12.51
C PRO A 36 -1.82 -24.87 -12.07
N LYS A 37 -2.78 -25.53 -11.42
CA LYS A 37 -4.08 -24.95 -11.03
C LYS A 37 -3.96 -23.58 -10.35
N LYS A 38 -2.96 -23.41 -9.47
CA LYS A 38 -2.74 -22.14 -8.75
C LYS A 38 -2.32 -21.00 -9.69
N LEU A 39 -1.48 -21.29 -10.68
CA LEU A 39 -1.07 -20.31 -11.69
C LEU A 39 -2.25 -19.99 -12.61
N ALA A 40 -2.93 -21.00 -13.15
CA ALA A 40 -4.11 -20.80 -13.99
C ALA A 40 -5.18 -19.96 -13.29
N GLY A 41 -5.45 -20.22 -12.01
CA GLY A 41 -6.39 -19.42 -11.20
C GLY A 41 -5.94 -17.97 -11.05
N GLY A 42 -4.67 -17.72 -10.73
CA GLY A 42 -4.14 -16.35 -10.62
C GLY A 42 -4.22 -15.56 -11.93
N ILE A 43 -4.04 -16.23 -13.08
CA ILE A 43 -4.17 -15.61 -14.40
C ILE A 43 -5.64 -15.30 -14.73
N ALA A 44 -6.56 -16.21 -14.39
CA ALA A 44 -8.00 -15.95 -14.54
C ALA A 44 -8.44 -14.74 -13.69
N ASP A 45 -8.01 -14.69 -12.42
CA ASP A 45 -8.26 -13.57 -11.51
C ASP A 45 -7.66 -12.26 -12.06
N SER A 46 -6.50 -12.31 -12.73
CA SER A 46 -5.92 -11.13 -13.39
C SER A 46 -6.83 -10.56 -14.46
N PHE A 47 -7.45 -11.40 -15.30
CA PHE A 47 -8.38 -10.93 -16.31
C PHE A 47 -9.65 -10.33 -15.69
N ASP A 48 -10.15 -10.89 -14.58
CA ASP A 48 -11.31 -10.35 -13.85
C ASP A 48 -11.00 -8.96 -13.26
N ASN A 49 -9.80 -8.82 -12.67
CA ASN A 49 -9.33 -7.54 -12.16
C ASN A 49 -9.09 -6.52 -13.28
N ALA A 50 -8.59 -6.96 -14.45
CA ALA A 50 -8.39 -6.09 -15.61
C ALA A 50 -9.73 -5.54 -16.12
N ASP A 51 -10.74 -6.39 -16.26
CA ASP A 51 -12.05 -6.01 -16.76
C ASP A 51 -12.77 -5.02 -15.81
N THR A 52 -12.69 -5.28 -14.50
CA THR A 52 -13.30 -4.41 -13.48
C THR A 52 -12.55 -3.09 -13.26
N SER A 53 -11.27 -2.99 -13.64
CA SER A 53 -10.44 -1.81 -13.38
C SER A 53 -10.99 -0.51 -13.97
N MET A 54 -11.60 -0.55 -15.16
CA MET A 54 -12.17 0.63 -15.82
C MET A 54 -13.36 1.20 -15.02
N LEU A 55 -14.21 0.31 -14.50
CA LEU A 55 -15.33 0.71 -13.66
C LEU A 55 -14.83 1.32 -12.35
N LEU A 56 -13.84 0.69 -11.71
CA LEU A 56 -13.27 1.19 -10.46
C LEU A 56 -12.60 2.57 -10.64
N LEU A 57 -11.94 2.82 -11.78
CA LEU A 57 -11.40 4.15 -12.08
C LEU A 57 -12.52 5.18 -12.26
N THR A 58 -13.60 4.81 -12.95
CA THR A 58 -14.78 5.66 -13.12
C THR A 58 -15.41 6.00 -11.76
N GLU A 59 -15.51 5.04 -10.85
CA GLU A 59 -16.02 5.26 -9.49
C GLU A 59 -15.12 6.20 -8.68
N ALA A 60 -13.79 6.03 -8.77
CA ALA A 60 -12.83 6.91 -8.12
C ALA A 60 -12.95 8.36 -8.62
N ARG A 61 -13.07 8.55 -9.93
CA ARG A 61 -13.30 9.87 -10.54
C ARG A 61 -14.63 10.49 -10.11
N ARG A 62 -15.71 9.70 -10.05
CA ARG A 62 -17.00 10.19 -9.53
C ARG A 62 -16.91 10.60 -8.06
N ALA A 63 -16.12 9.90 -7.25
CA ALA A 63 -15.89 10.27 -5.85
C ALA A 63 -15.12 11.59 -5.73
N GLU A 64 -14.13 11.80 -6.58
CA GLU A 64 -13.39 13.07 -6.66
C GLU A 64 -14.30 14.25 -7.02
N VAL A 65 -15.18 14.10 -8.02
CA VAL A 65 -16.16 15.15 -8.37
C VAL A 65 -17.03 15.49 -7.16
N ARG A 66 -17.55 14.49 -6.44
CA ARG A 66 -18.35 14.72 -5.22
C ARG A 66 -17.59 15.47 -4.13
N ILE A 67 -16.30 15.17 -3.94
CA ILE A 67 -15.46 15.92 -2.99
C ILE A 67 -15.30 17.37 -3.44
N ASN A 68 -15.02 17.59 -4.72
CA ASN A 68 -14.84 18.95 -5.25
C ASN A 68 -16.11 19.79 -5.08
N ASP A 69 -17.28 19.20 -5.34
CA ASP A 69 -18.57 19.84 -5.14
C ASP A 69 -18.82 20.14 -3.65
N ALA A 70 -18.61 19.16 -2.76
CA ALA A 70 -18.75 19.32 -1.32
C ALA A 70 -17.74 20.32 -0.73
N ALA A 71 -16.56 20.47 -1.36
CA ALA A 71 -15.52 21.38 -0.90
C ALA A 71 -15.90 22.86 -1.09
N VAL A 72 -16.79 23.18 -2.03
CA VAL A 72 -17.23 24.56 -2.29
C VAL A 72 -17.87 25.19 -1.04
N PRO A 73 -18.94 24.62 -0.44
CA PRO A 73 -19.52 25.16 0.78
C PRO A 73 -18.69 24.86 2.04
N TYR A 74 -17.91 23.76 2.06
CA TYR A 74 -17.13 23.37 3.24
C TYR A 74 -15.94 24.28 3.51
N ARG A 75 -15.19 24.69 2.48
CA ARG A 75 -13.92 25.43 2.63
C ARG A 75 -14.06 26.75 3.40
N PRO A 76 -15.06 27.61 3.15
CA PRO A 76 -15.23 28.84 3.91
C PRO A 76 -15.45 28.59 5.40
N VAL A 77 -16.32 27.65 5.74
CA VAL A 77 -16.65 27.29 7.13
C VAL A 77 -15.42 26.71 7.82
N HIS A 78 -14.77 25.74 7.18
CA HIS A 78 -13.55 25.13 7.73
C HIS A 78 -12.43 26.15 7.96
N ARG A 79 -12.22 27.11 7.05
CA ARG A 79 -11.22 28.17 7.24
C ARG A 79 -11.56 29.05 8.46
N LYS A 80 -12.83 29.43 8.62
CA LYS A 80 -13.28 30.21 9.79
C LYS A 80 -13.03 29.44 11.09
N VAL A 81 -13.46 28.18 11.16
CA VAL A 81 -13.28 27.36 12.38
C VAL A 81 -11.80 27.14 12.68
N ARG A 82 -10.96 26.86 11.67
CA ARG A 82 -9.51 26.72 11.86
C ARG A 82 -8.84 27.99 12.38
N LEU A 83 -9.29 29.16 11.95
CA LEU A 83 -8.80 30.42 12.48
C LEU A 83 -9.17 30.59 13.96
N ILE A 84 -10.43 30.28 14.32
CA ILE A 84 -10.89 30.34 15.72
C ILE A 84 -10.11 29.35 16.59
N GLU A 85 -9.97 28.10 16.17
CA GLU A 85 -9.21 27.08 16.88
C GLU A 85 -7.74 27.50 17.08
N TYR A 86 -7.13 28.13 16.08
CA TYR A 86 -5.78 28.66 16.20
C TYR A 86 -5.69 29.78 17.25
N GLN A 87 -6.62 30.75 17.24
CA GLN A 87 -6.66 31.83 18.21
C GLN A 87 -6.91 31.30 19.63
N VAL A 88 -7.82 30.34 19.79
CA VAL A 88 -8.07 29.67 21.07
C VAL A 88 -6.81 29.00 21.59
N ARG A 89 -6.05 28.30 20.73
CA ARG A 89 -4.78 27.67 21.13
C ARG A 89 -3.75 28.70 21.59
N GLN A 90 -3.62 29.84 20.91
CA GLN A 90 -2.71 30.91 21.35
C GLN A 90 -3.08 31.44 22.73
N ILE A 91 -4.38 31.63 23.00
CA ILE A 91 -4.87 32.04 24.31
C ILE A 91 -4.60 30.96 25.37
N GLU A 92 -4.80 29.69 25.04
CA GLU A 92 -4.49 28.57 25.95
C GLU A 92 -3.00 28.51 26.31
N ASP A 93 -2.12 28.70 25.32
CA ASP A 93 -0.67 28.77 25.53
C ASP A 93 -0.31 29.98 26.43
N GLU A 94 -0.93 31.14 26.20
CA GLU A 94 -0.72 32.34 27.00
C GLU A 94 -1.20 32.16 28.45
N ILE A 95 -2.41 31.64 28.66
CA ILE A 95 -2.92 31.30 30.01
C ILE A 95 -1.96 30.33 30.71
N GLN A 96 -1.44 29.33 29.99
CA GLN A 96 -0.51 28.36 30.56
C GLN A 96 0.80 29.00 30.99
N GLU A 97 1.39 29.86 30.15
CA GLU A 97 2.59 30.62 30.50
C GLU A 97 2.33 31.59 31.66
N LEU A 98 1.16 32.23 31.66
CA LEU A 98 0.76 33.13 32.74
C LEU A 98 0.66 32.38 34.08
N GLY A 99 0.11 31.18 34.07
CA GLY A 99 -0.04 30.33 35.25
C GLY A 99 1.27 29.71 35.76
N ARG A 100 2.26 29.48 34.89
CA ARG A 100 3.58 28.96 35.28
C ARG A 100 4.44 29.99 36.03
N ALA A 101 4.32 31.27 35.70
CA ALA A 101 5.18 32.32 36.23
C ALA A 101 4.63 33.02 37.50
N VAL A 102 3.97 32.27 38.39
CA VAL A 102 3.34 32.82 39.62
C VAL A 102 4.26 32.75 40.85
N GLN A 103 5.29 31.88 40.85
CA GLN A 103 6.19 31.75 42.01
C GLN A 103 7.07 33.00 42.20
N GLY A 104 7.02 33.58 43.41
CA GLY A 104 7.84 34.73 43.80
C GLY A 104 7.21 36.10 43.50
N LEU A 105 5.99 36.14 42.95
CA LEU A 105 5.22 37.38 42.78
C LEU A 105 4.69 37.89 44.12
N SER A 106 4.55 39.21 44.23
CA SER A 106 3.78 39.84 45.30
C SER A 106 2.29 39.53 45.19
N GLU A 107 1.53 39.77 46.27
CA GLU A 107 0.08 39.56 46.29
C GLU A 107 -0.65 40.39 45.22
N ASN A 108 -0.25 41.65 45.04
CA ASN A 108 -0.82 42.53 44.02
C ASN A 108 -0.51 42.04 42.58
N GLU A 109 0.71 41.55 42.34
CA GLU A 109 1.09 40.98 41.03
C GLU A 109 0.34 39.67 40.75
N THR A 110 0.08 38.87 41.78
CA THR A 110 -0.72 37.64 41.68
C THR A 110 -2.17 37.95 41.34
N ILE A 111 -2.76 38.97 41.97
CA ILE A 111 -4.13 39.43 41.66
C ILE A 111 -4.22 39.90 40.20
N ALA A 112 -3.30 40.77 39.76
CA ALA A 112 -3.28 41.27 38.38
C ALA A 112 -3.14 40.15 37.34
N ARG A 113 -2.30 39.14 37.61
CA ARG A 113 -2.14 37.94 36.77
C ARG A 113 -3.43 37.14 36.65
N ASN A 114 -4.14 36.94 37.77
CA ASN A 114 -5.40 36.21 37.76
C ASN A 114 -6.51 36.96 37.01
N GLU A 115 -6.51 38.29 37.09
CA GLU A 115 -7.42 39.13 36.28
C GLU A 115 -7.14 38.99 34.78
N GLU A 116 -5.87 38.97 34.38
CA GLU A 116 -5.44 38.76 32.99
C GLU A 116 -5.85 37.38 32.48
N ILE A 117 -5.62 36.32 33.26
CA ILE A 117 -6.07 34.96 32.95
C ILE A 117 -7.60 34.92 32.79
N SER A 118 -8.35 35.55 33.70
CA SER A 118 -9.81 35.58 33.63
C SER A 118 -10.33 36.33 32.39
N ALA A 119 -9.66 37.42 31.99
CA ALA A 119 -9.97 38.12 30.75
C ALA A 119 -9.71 37.25 29.51
N LEU A 120 -8.58 36.53 29.49
CA LEU A 120 -8.23 35.58 28.43
C LEU A 120 -9.22 34.39 28.36
N GLU A 121 -9.66 33.85 29.49
CA GLU A 121 -10.70 32.82 29.56
C GLU A 121 -12.03 33.31 28.98
N THR A 122 -12.39 34.56 29.26
CA THR A 122 -13.60 35.21 28.72
C THR A 122 -13.49 35.38 27.20
N GLU A 123 -12.34 35.82 26.70
CA GLU A 123 -12.09 35.97 25.27
C GLU A 123 -12.09 34.61 24.55
N LYS A 124 -11.48 33.58 25.15
CA LYS A 124 -11.54 32.18 24.66
C LYS A 124 -12.98 31.71 24.51
N ALA A 125 -13.81 31.91 25.53
CA ALA A 125 -15.23 31.54 25.50
C ALA A 125 -15.96 32.28 24.38
N ARG A 126 -15.72 33.59 24.24
CA ARG A 126 -16.31 34.44 23.18
C ARG A 126 -15.91 33.97 21.79
N LEU A 127 -14.64 33.61 21.56
CA LEU A 127 -14.16 33.09 20.29
C LEU A 127 -14.79 31.75 19.95
N THR A 128 -14.81 30.84 20.92
CA THR A 128 -15.38 29.49 20.76
C THR A 128 -16.86 29.54 20.38
N ALA A 129 -17.62 30.48 20.95
CA ALA A 129 -19.03 30.69 20.60
C ALA A 129 -19.27 31.13 19.14
N ASN A 130 -18.24 31.50 18.38
CA ASN A 130 -18.35 31.83 16.95
C ASN A 130 -18.19 30.61 16.03
N ILE A 131 -17.85 29.44 16.57
CA ILE A 131 -17.87 28.16 15.84
C ILE A 131 -19.34 27.81 15.56
N PRO A 132 -19.71 27.50 14.31
CA PRO A 132 -21.07 27.07 14.00
C PRO A 132 -21.47 25.81 14.77
N ASP A 133 -22.70 25.77 15.28
CA ASP A 133 -23.23 24.64 16.06
C ASP A 133 -23.25 23.32 15.27
N ASP A 134 -23.34 23.41 13.94
CA ASP A 134 -23.35 22.27 13.02
C ASP A 134 -21.94 21.83 12.56
N TRP A 135 -20.88 22.47 13.07
CA TRP A 135 -19.51 22.25 12.61
C TRP A 135 -19.10 20.77 12.65
N ASP A 136 -19.35 20.07 13.75
CA ASP A 136 -18.96 18.66 13.90
C ASP A 136 -19.65 17.77 12.87
N GLN A 137 -20.92 18.05 12.57
CA GLN A 137 -21.68 17.31 11.56
C GLN A 137 -21.15 17.61 10.16
N VAL A 138 -20.97 18.89 9.82
CA VAL A 138 -20.42 19.34 8.53
C VAL A 138 -19.03 18.76 8.29
N HIS A 139 -18.17 18.76 9.30
CA HIS A 139 -16.83 18.19 9.23
C HIS A 139 -16.86 16.67 9.01
N LYS A 140 -17.72 15.96 9.75
CA LYS A 140 -17.89 14.51 9.62
C LYS A 140 -18.42 14.11 8.24
N GLU A 141 -19.41 14.82 7.72
CA GLU A 141 -19.94 14.58 6.37
C GLU A 141 -18.86 14.78 5.30
N PHE A 142 -18.06 15.85 5.40
CA PHE A 142 -16.93 16.07 4.49
C PHE A 142 -15.86 14.97 4.57
N ALA A 143 -15.58 14.48 5.79
CA ALA A 143 -14.63 13.39 6.00
C ALA A 143 -15.08 12.08 5.33
N GLU A 144 -16.37 11.77 5.32
CA GLU A 144 -16.90 10.58 4.64
C GLU A 144 -16.72 10.66 3.11
N PHE A 145 -16.85 11.83 2.49
CA PHE A 145 -16.51 11.99 1.06
C PHE A 145 -15.03 11.68 0.79
N THR A 146 -14.14 12.24 1.60
CA THR A 146 -12.68 12.02 1.49
C THR A 146 -12.31 10.54 1.64
N LYS A 147 -12.94 9.87 2.60
CA LYS A 147 -12.78 8.43 2.84
C LYS A 147 -13.32 7.59 1.68
N ALA A 148 -14.45 7.97 1.10
CA ALA A 148 -15.03 7.29 -0.06
C ALA A 148 -14.10 7.36 -1.28
N GLU A 149 -13.53 8.53 -1.59
CA GLU A 149 -12.56 8.68 -2.70
C GLU A 149 -11.29 7.88 -2.44
N THR A 150 -10.72 7.99 -1.23
CA THR A 150 -9.50 7.24 -0.86
C THR A 150 -9.73 5.73 -1.04
N ASN A 151 -10.88 5.23 -0.61
CA ASN A 151 -11.25 3.83 -0.78
C ASN A 151 -11.44 3.44 -2.24
N ALA A 152 -12.09 4.28 -3.06
CA ALA A 152 -12.30 4.02 -4.48
C ALA A 152 -10.96 3.96 -5.23
N ARG A 153 -10.06 4.92 -5.02
CA ARG A 153 -8.71 4.91 -5.62
C ARG A 153 -7.90 3.70 -5.19
N ARG A 154 -7.96 3.34 -3.90
CA ARG A 154 -7.27 2.15 -3.38
C ARG A 154 -7.78 0.87 -4.03
N LYS A 155 -9.10 0.73 -4.21
CA LYS A 155 -9.69 -0.42 -4.90
C LYS A 155 -9.20 -0.51 -6.35
N TYR A 156 -9.27 0.61 -7.08
CA TYR A 156 -8.78 0.70 -8.45
C TYR A 156 -7.31 0.27 -8.57
N ARG A 157 -6.42 0.85 -7.77
CA ARG A 157 -4.97 0.53 -7.81
C ARG A 157 -4.71 -0.94 -7.53
N ARG A 158 -5.35 -1.50 -6.50
CA ARG A 158 -5.24 -2.93 -6.19
C ARG A 158 -5.71 -3.81 -7.34
N ALA A 159 -6.79 -3.43 -8.02
CA ALA A 159 -7.28 -4.18 -9.18
C ALA A 159 -6.25 -4.14 -10.31
N VAL A 160 -5.70 -2.98 -10.65
CA VAL A 160 -4.67 -2.87 -11.70
C VAL A 160 -3.40 -3.64 -11.35
N ASP A 161 -2.93 -3.55 -10.10
CA ASP A 161 -1.77 -4.32 -9.64
C ASP A 161 -2.02 -5.83 -9.74
N SER A 162 -3.23 -6.28 -9.35
CA SER A 162 -3.64 -7.69 -9.40
C SER A 162 -3.93 -8.18 -10.82
N ALA A 163 -4.29 -7.27 -11.73
CA ALA A 163 -4.44 -7.55 -13.15
C ALA A 163 -3.09 -7.77 -13.83
N TYR A 164 -2.06 -7.02 -13.43
CA TYR A 164 -0.76 -7.06 -14.08
C TYR A 164 0.19 -8.11 -13.48
N SER A 165 0.33 -8.15 -12.15
CA SER A 165 1.42 -8.90 -11.49
C SER A 165 1.43 -10.40 -11.82
N PRO A 166 0.31 -11.14 -11.77
CA PRO A 166 0.33 -12.58 -12.06
C PRO A 166 0.71 -12.90 -13.52
N ILE A 167 0.27 -12.07 -14.47
CA ILE A 167 0.65 -12.20 -15.89
C ILE A 167 2.15 -11.98 -16.06
N PHE A 168 2.68 -10.91 -15.46
CA PHE A 168 4.11 -10.61 -15.48
C PHE A 168 4.94 -11.72 -14.82
N ASP A 169 4.50 -12.21 -13.66
CA ASP A 169 5.14 -13.32 -12.96
C ASP A 169 5.18 -14.61 -13.79
N LEU A 170 4.12 -14.88 -14.58
CA LEU A 170 4.09 -16.02 -15.51
C LEU A 170 5.10 -15.84 -16.64
N ILE A 171 5.17 -14.66 -17.26
CA ILE A 171 6.14 -14.37 -18.32
C ILE A 171 7.57 -14.59 -17.80
N VAL A 172 7.90 -14.00 -16.65
CA VAL A 172 9.22 -14.16 -16.02
C VAL A 172 9.50 -15.63 -15.66
N LEU A 173 8.48 -16.38 -15.24
CA LEU A 173 8.62 -17.82 -14.99
C LEU A 173 8.93 -18.60 -16.26
N MET A 174 8.26 -18.29 -17.37
CA MET A 174 8.50 -18.93 -18.68
C MET A 174 9.89 -18.60 -19.22
N GLU A 175 10.32 -17.34 -19.11
CA GLU A 175 11.67 -16.91 -19.51
C GLU A 175 12.78 -17.59 -18.69
N ALA A 176 12.48 -18.00 -17.45
CA ALA A 176 13.43 -18.70 -16.59
C ALA A 176 13.64 -20.18 -16.96
N ASN A 177 12.85 -20.75 -17.88
CA ASN A 177 12.84 -22.19 -18.17
C ASN A 177 14.18 -22.70 -18.70
N ASP A 178 14.82 -21.99 -19.62
CA ASP A 178 16.11 -22.41 -20.19
C ASP A 178 17.22 -22.43 -19.12
N SER A 179 17.24 -21.42 -18.25
CA SER A 179 18.20 -21.36 -17.14
C SER A 179 17.94 -22.46 -16.11
N PHE A 180 16.68 -22.84 -15.92
CA PHE A 180 16.29 -23.95 -15.06
C PHE A 180 16.77 -25.29 -15.63
N SER A 181 16.47 -25.57 -16.91
CA SER A 181 16.87 -26.80 -17.59
C SER A 181 18.40 -26.95 -17.67
N ALA A 182 19.14 -25.85 -17.82
CA ALA A 182 20.60 -25.88 -17.85
C ALA A 182 21.25 -26.43 -16.56
N LEU A 183 20.53 -26.44 -15.42
CA LEU A 183 21.03 -26.98 -14.16
C LEU A 183 20.71 -28.47 -13.94
N GLU A 184 20.02 -29.13 -14.88
CA GLU A 184 19.66 -30.54 -14.75
C GLU A 184 20.89 -31.44 -14.60
N ASP A 185 21.86 -31.28 -15.50
CA ASP A 185 23.10 -32.08 -15.49
C ASP A 185 23.90 -31.87 -14.21
N ASP A 186 23.98 -30.62 -13.72
CA ASP A 186 24.66 -30.30 -12.45
C ASP A 186 23.97 -30.98 -11.26
N LEU A 187 22.64 -30.98 -11.24
CA LEU A 187 21.84 -31.66 -10.21
C LEU A 187 22.04 -33.18 -10.25
N VAL A 188 22.00 -33.78 -11.45
CA VAL A 188 22.21 -35.22 -11.66
C VAL A 188 23.63 -35.62 -11.30
N ALA A 189 24.63 -34.83 -11.69
CA ALA A 189 26.03 -35.07 -11.35
C ALA A 189 26.24 -35.06 -9.84
N LEU A 190 25.62 -34.11 -9.14
CA LEU A 190 25.75 -34.00 -7.69
C LEU A 190 25.05 -35.16 -6.95
N ARG A 191 23.86 -35.56 -7.42
CA ARG A 191 23.18 -36.78 -6.95
C ARG A 191 24.06 -38.02 -7.13
N ASN A 192 24.68 -38.18 -8.30
CA ASN A 192 25.52 -39.33 -8.61
C ASN A 192 26.80 -39.36 -7.75
N LYS A 193 27.38 -38.19 -7.42
CA LYS A 193 28.50 -38.11 -6.47
C LYS A 193 28.09 -38.60 -5.07
N LEU A 194 26.93 -38.16 -4.57
CA LEU A 194 26.38 -38.66 -3.29
C LEU A 194 26.18 -40.17 -3.32
N ALA A 195 25.57 -40.71 -4.39
CA ALA A 195 25.30 -42.14 -4.52
C ALA A 195 26.58 -43.00 -4.59
N LYS A 196 27.70 -42.44 -5.05
CA LYS A 196 29.00 -43.11 -5.11
C LYS A 196 29.79 -43.06 -3.80
N GLY A 197 29.23 -42.46 -2.74
CA GLY A 197 29.82 -42.47 -1.40
C GLY A 197 30.85 -41.36 -1.15
N SER A 198 30.75 -40.21 -1.82
CA SER A 198 31.54 -39.02 -1.45
C SER A 198 31.37 -38.66 0.03
N ALA A 199 32.43 -38.16 0.67
CA ALA A 199 32.39 -37.78 2.08
C ALA A 199 31.37 -36.65 2.30
N PRO A 200 30.54 -36.70 3.38
CA PRO A 200 29.52 -35.67 3.63
C PRO A 200 30.04 -34.23 3.61
N GLU A 201 31.25 -34.01 4.15
CA GLU A 201 31.89 -32.71 4.24
C GLU A 201 32.21 -32.12 2.86
N GLU A 202 32.67 -32.95 1.92
CA GLU A 202 33.02 -32.55 0.54
C GLU A 202 31.79 -32.09 -0.27
N MET A 203 30.58 -32.46 0.19
CA MET A 203 29.33 -32.20 -0.51
C MET A 203 28.63 -30.92 -0.03
N ILE A 204 29.06 -30.33 1.09
CA ILE A 204 28.40 -29.14 1.68
C ILE A 204 28.49 -27.94 0.74
N ASP A 205 29.67 -27.62 0.24
CA ASP A 205 29.90 -26.46 -0.62
C ASP A 205 29.29 -26.62 -2.03
N PRO A 206 29.43 -27.78 -2.71
CA PRO A 206 28.72 -28.04 -3.96
C PRO A 206 27.19 -27.89 -3.84
N LEU A 207 26.58 -28.45 -2.79
CA LEU A 207 25.15 -28.29 -2.53
C LEU A 207 24.77 -26.83 -2.26
N LYS A 208 25.61 -26.07 -1.56
CA LYS A 208 25.40 -24.64 -1.30
C LYS A 208 25.44 -23.83 -2.61
N ALA A 209 26.42 -24.11 -3.48
CA ALA A 209 26.56 -23.44 -4.77
C ALA A 209 25.35 -23.73 -5.68
N LEU A 210 24.96 -25.00 -5.80
CA LEU A 210 23.81 -25.39 -6.62
C LEU A 210 22.49 -24.81 -6.08
N ALA A 211 22.28 -24.83 -4.75
CA ALA A 211 21.13 -24.18 -4.13
C ALA A 211 21.10 -22.66 -4.41
N LYS A 212 22.27 -22.00 -4.48
CA LYS A 212 22.35 -20.59 -4.85
C LYS A 212 21.97 -20.36 -6.30
N GLN A 213 22.42 -21.22 -7.22
CA GLN A 213 22.07 -21.15 -8.65
C GLN A 213 20.57 -21.33 -8.86
N PHE A 214 19.96 -22.41 -8.35
CA PHE A 214 18.50 -22.57 -8.38
C PHE A 214 17.78 -21.41 -7.67
N GLY A 215 18.34 -20.90 -6.58
CA GLY A 215 17.75 -19.77 -5.86
C GLY A 215 17.76 -18.43 -6.59
N ALA A 216 18.51 -18.30 -7.67
CA ALA A 216 18.48 -17.14 -8.55
C ALA A 216 17.41 -17.26 -9.66
N ILE A 217 16.84 -18.45 -9.85
CA ILE A 217 15.87 -18.74 -10.91
C ILE A 217 14.45 -18.63 -10.35
N LYS A 218 13.60 -17.82 -11.01
CA LYS A 218 12.18 -17.69 -10.64
C LYS A 218 11.51 -19.06 -10.72
N GLY A 219 10.74 -19.40 -9.69
CA GLY A 219 10.01 -20.67 -9.62
C GLY A 219 10.81 -21.87 -9.08
N ALA A 220 12.14 -21.78 -8.98
CA ALA A 220 12.99 -22.90 -8.51
C ALA A 220 13.19 -22.96 -6.98
N GLY A 221 12.34 -22.25 -6.22
CA GLY A 221 12.45 -22.12 -4.76
C GLY A 221 12.33 -23.45 -4.01
N ASP A 222 11.47 -24.35 -4.47
CA ASP A 222 11.26 -25.65 -3.85
C ASP A 222 12.49 -26.55 -4.01
N ILE A 223 13.09 -26.59 -5.21
CA ILE A 223 14.34 -27.33 -5.46
C ILE A 223 15.47 -26.78 -4.62
N LYS A 224 15.66 -25.46 -4.60
CA LYS A 224 16.61 -24.80 -3.69
C LYS A 224 16.40 -25.25 -2.24
N SER A 225 15.15 -25.30 -1.78
CA SER A 225 14.82 -25.70 -0.41
C SER A 225 15.21 -27.14 -0.14
N GLU A 226 14.90 -28.08 -1.06
CA GLU A 226 15.29 -29.49 -0.91
C GLU A 226 16.81 -29.69 -0.91
N ILE A 227 17.54 -29.04 -1.82
CA ILE A 227 19.02 -29.06 -1.82
C ILE A 227 19.55 -28.50 -0.49
N GLY A 228 18.94 -27.41 -0.01
CA GLY A 228 19.27 -26.81 1.28
C GLY A 228 19.05 -27.74 2.47
N LYS A 229 17.99 -28.57 2.44
CA LYS A 229 17.72 -29.61 3.44
C LYS A 229 18.76 -30.72 3.37
N SER A 230 19.08 -31.23 2.18
CA SER A 230 20.12 -32.25 1.98
C SER A 230 21.46 -31.77 2.55
N ARG A 231 21.87 -30.53 2.25
CA ARG A 231 23.08 -29.93 2.81
C ARG A 231 23.07 -29.89 4.34
N ARG A 232 21.94 -29.50 4.94
CA ARG A 232 21.80 -29.46 6.41
C ARG A 232 21.89 -30.84 7.04
N ILE A 233 21.36 -31.88 6.38
CA ILE A 233 21.44 -33.27 6.86
C ILE A 233 22.90 -33.73 6.87
N LEU A 234 23.64 -33.52 5.77
CA LEU A 234 25.05 -33.92 5.67
C LEU A 234 25.97 -33.12 6.61
N GLY A 235 25.64 -31.85 6.87
CA GLY A 235 26.41 -31.00 7.77
C GLY A 235 26.13 -31.23 9.27
N LYS A 236 25.16 -32.07 9.64
CA LYS A 236 25.02 -32.51 11.03
C LYS A 236 26.15 -33.50 11.30
N LYS A 237 27.05 -33.17 12.23
CA LYS A 237 27.82 -34.20 12.92
C LYS A 237 26.79 -35.17 13.52
N SER A 238 26.89 -36.47 13.24
CA SER A 238 26.04 -37.48 13.89
C SER A 238 26.00 -37.23 15.41
N PRO A 239 24.88 -37.50 16.09
CA PRO A 239 24.84 -37.43 17.55
C PRO A 239 25.92 -38.29 18.20
#